data_AF-A0A9N9EZI2-F1
#
_entry.id   AF-A0A9N9EZI2-F1
#
_cell.length_a   1.000
_cell.length_b   1.000
_cell.length_c   1.000
_cell.angle_alpha   90.00
_cell.angle_beta   90.00
_cell.angle_gamma   90.00
#
_symmetry.space_group_name_H-M   'P 1'
#
loop_
_entity.id
_entity.type
_entity.pdbx_description
1 polymer ?
#
loop_
_entity_poly.entity_id
_entity_poly.type
_entity_poly.pdbx_seq_one_letter_code
_entity_poly.pdbx_strand_id
1 'polypeptide(L)'
;MEEKLLLLNHVKKQLDQLPIIRNIVQQNLQKEQQKQKDRYDEKLKKIVSYQISDLVLYYKVILDKQWSEKLDPKWKGPYYIHDIIGN
;
A
#
# COMPACT_ATOMS: atom_id res chain seq x y z
N MET A 1 15.45 -48.89 25.67
CA MET A 1 14.06 -49.02 25.17
C MET A 1 13.26 -47.74 25.41
N GLU A 2 13.38 -47.12 26.60
CA GLU A 2 12.70 -45.87 26.96
C GLU A 2 13.08 -44.66 26.09
N GLU A 3 14.36 -44.53 25.73
CA GLU A 3 14.85 -43.41 24.91
C GLU A 3 14.19 -43.36 23.52
N LYS A 4 13.98 -44.55 22.92
CA LYS A 4 13.32 -44.71 21.63
C LYS A 4 11.83 -44.34 21.71
N LEU A 5 11.18 -44.64 22.83
CA LEU A 5 9.78 -44.31 23.09
C LEU A 5 9.60 -42.80 23.28
N LEU A 6 10.53 -42.14 23.98
CA LEU A 6 10.55 -40.70 24.18
C LEU A 6 10.67 -39.94 22.85
N LEU A 7 11.58 -40.38 21.98
CA LEU A 7 11.78 -39.83 20.64
C LEU A 7 10.52 -39.97 19.77
N LEU A 8 9.87 -41.13 19.83
CA LEU A 8 8.66 -41.40 19.04
C LEU A 8 7.48 -40.52 19.49
N ASN A 9 7.33 -40.31 20.79
CA ASN A 9 6.34 -39.40 21.36
C ASN A 9 6.62 -37.94 20.98
N HIS A 10 7.89 -37.53 20.94
CA HIS A 10 8.29 -36.19 20.53
C HIS A 10 7.94 -35.93 19.06
N VAL A 11 8.30 -36.85 18.16
CA VAL A 11 7.99 -36.75 16.72
C VAL A 11 6.48 -36.73 16.49
N LYS A 12 5.71 -37.56 17.21
CA LYS A 12 4.25 -37.56 17.12
C LYS A 12 3.64 -36.21 17.53
N LYS A 13 4.11 -35.65 18.64
CA LYS A 13 3.70 -34.31 19.09
C LYS A 13 4.01 -33.23 18.05
N GLN A 14 5.18 -33.29 17.40
CA GLN A 14 5.53 -32.36 16.33
C GLN A 14 4.60 -32.49 15.12
N LEU A 15 4.31 -33.72 14.70
CA LEU A 15 3.36 -34.01 13.62
C LEU A 15 1.95 -33.47 13.91
N ASP A 16 1.48 -33.62 15.14
CA ASP A 16 0.16 -33.13 15.56
C ASP A 16 0.09 -31.60 15.58
N GLN A 17 1.22 -30.92 15.89
CA GLN A 17 1.28 -29.46 15.95
C GLN A 17 1.44 -28.78 14.59
N LEU A 18 2.10 -29.43 13.62
CA LEU A 18 2.33 -28.90 12.27
C LEU A 18 1.07 -28.36 11.57
N PRO A 19 -0.06 -29.07 11.49
CA PRO A 19 -1.25 -28.57 10.81
C PRO A 19 -1.84 -27.33 11.50
N ILE A 20 -1.78 -27.29 12.84
CA ILE A 20 -2.26 -26.15 13.63
C ILE A 20 -1.42 -24.91 13.32
N ILE A 21 -0.10 -25.05 13.37
CA ILE A 21 0.85 -23.95 13.07
C ILE A 21 0.65 -23.48 11.63
N ARG A 22 0.53 -24.40 10.67
CA ARG A 22 0.33 -24.06 9.25
C ARG A 22 -0.95 -23.24 9.05
N ASN A 23 -2.05 -23.62 9.70
CA ASN A 23 -3.31 -22.88 9.60
C ASN A 23 -3.18 -21.46 10.18
N ILE A 24 -2.60 -21.34 11.37
CA ILE A 24 -2.36 -20.03 12.01
C ILE A 24 -1.51 -19.12 11.10
N VAL A 25 -0.43 -19.66 10.53
CA VAL A 25 0.44 -18.91 9.63
C VAL A 25 -0.32 -18.48 8.36
N GLN A 26 -1.13 -19.36 7.78
CA GLN A 26 -1.93 -19.02 6.59
C GLN A 26 -2.94 -17.89 6.89
N GLN A 27 -3.65 -17.97 8.02
CA GLN A 27 -4.60 -16.94 8.41
C GLN A 27 -3.91 -15.59 8.66
N ASN A 28 -2.79 -15.60 9.37
CA ASN A 28 -2.02 -14.39 9.63
C ASN A 28 -1.49 -13.79 8.32
N LEU A 29 -0.98 -14.62 7.41
CA LEU A 29 -0.49 -14.16 6.12
C LEU A 29 -1.59 -13.49 5.31
N GLN A 30 -2.76 -14.11 5.19
CA GLN A 30 -3.91 -13.54 4.48
C GLN A 30 -4.34 -12.21 5.09
N LYS A 31 -4.41 -12.14 6.42
CA LYS A 31 -4.79 -10.93 7.15
C LYS A 31 -3.80 -9.78 6.92
N GLU A 32 -2.50 -10.06 6.98
CA GLU A 32 -1.48 -9.03 6.77
C GLU A 32 -1.38 -8.60 5.30
N GLN A 33 -1.58 -9.52 4.34
CA GLN A 33 -1.67 -9.19 2.92
C GLN A 33 -2.87 -8.27 2.63
N GLN A 34 -4.05 -8.57 3.20
CA GLN A 34 -5.23 -7.74 3.02
C GLN A 34 -5.02 -6.34 3.58
N LYS A 35 -4.47 -6.23 4.81
CA LYS A 35 -4.14 -4.92 5.40
C LYS A 35 -3.16 -4.11 4.54
N GLN A 36 -2.17 -4.75 3.94
CA GLN A 36 -1.23 -4.06 3.05
C GLN A 36 -1.93 -3.54 1.81
N LYS A 37 -2.83 -4.34 1.21
CA LYS A 37 -3.65 -3.92 0.09
C LYS A 37 -4.54 -2.74 0.46
N ASP A 38 -5.28 -2.85 1.56
CA ASP A 38 -6.19 -1.78 2.01
C ASP A 38 -5.44 -0.45 2.22
N ARG A 39 -4.27 -0.49 2.86
CA ARG A 39 -3.41 0.70 3.05
C ARG A 39 -2.88 1.27 1.74
N TYR A 40 -2.54 0.41 0.79
CA TYR A 40 -2.10 0.83 -0.53
C TYR A 40 -3.26 1.51 -1.28
N ASP A 41 -4.44 0.88 -1.27
CA ASP A 41 -5.64 1.38 -1.92
C ASP A 41 -6.13 2.69 -1.29
N GLU A 42 -6.03 2.85 0.03
CA GLU A 42 -6.26 4.13 0.74
C GLU A 42 -5.26 5.23 0.32
N LYS A 43 -4.00 4.85 0.06
CA LYS A 43 -2.93 5.77 -0.33
C LYS A 43 -2.98 6.13 -1.81
N LEU A 44 -3.61 5.33 -2.65
CA LEU A 44 -3.94 5.73 -4.01
C LEU A 44 -4.78 7.00 -3.89
N LYS A 45 -4.16 8.14 -4.20
CA LYS A 45 -4.86 9.43 -4.24
C LYS A 45 -6.10 9.20 -5.09
N LYS A 46 -7.28 9.45 -4.52
CA LYS A 46 -8.55 9.44 -5.27
C LYS A 46 -8.25 10.11 -6.60
N ILE A 47 -8.47 9.38 -7.69
CA ILE A 47 -8.33 9.93 -9.03
C ILE A 47 -9.22 11.17 -9.02
N VAL A 48 -8.61 12.35 -8.96
CA VAL A 48 -9.37 13.60 -8.98
C VAL A 48 -9.83 13.72 -10.41
N SER A 49 -11.08 13.33 -10.65
CA SER A 49 -11.74 13.57 -11.92
C SER A 49 -12.04 15.06 -11.98
N TYR A 50 -11.40 15.74 -12.92
CA TYR A 50 -11.70 17.13 -13.21
C TYR A 50 -12.83 17.23 -14.23
N GLN A 51 -13.61 18.31 -14.16
CA GLN A 51 -14.65 18.65 -15.14
C GLN A 51 -14.27 19.91 -15.92
N ILE A 52 -14.87 20.07 -17.10
CA ILE A 52 -14.76 21.31 -17.87
C ILE A 52 -15.33 22.45 -17.03
N SER A 53 -14.64 23.60 -17.03
CA SER A 53 -14.90 24.78 -16.20
C SER A 53 -14.55 24.65 -14.72
N ASP A 54 -13.89 23.57 -14.27
CA ASP A 54 -13.34 23.55 -12.92
C ASP A 54 -12.21 24.57 -12.78
N LEU A 55 -12.21 25.30 -11.65
CA LEU A 55 -11.17 26.26 -11.29
C LEU A 55 -10.00 25.53 -10.63
N VAL A 56 -8.83 25.54 -11.27
CA VAL A 56 -7.65 24.78 -10.84
C VAL A 56 -6.39 25.63 -10.78
N LEU A 57 -5.42 25.17 -9.98
CA LEU A 57 -4.08 25.73 -9.92
C LEU A 57 -3.09 24.80 -10.63
N TYR A 58 -2.20 25.38 -11.42
CA TYR A 58 -1.14 24.65 -12.11
C TYR A 58 0.10 24.55 -11.24
N TYR A 59 0.57 23.33 -10.98
CA TYR A 59 1.80 23.07 -10.22
C TYR A 59 3.04 23.18 -11.11
N LYS A 60 3.96 24.07 -10.76
CA LYS A 60 5.24 24.21 -11.46
C LYS A 60 6.26 23.18 -10.94
N VAL A 61 6.28 22.00 -11.54
CA VAL A 61 7.20 20.89 -11.16
C VAL A 61 8.69 21.28 -11.23
N ILE A 62 9.05 22.20 -12.14
CA ILE A 62 10.44 22.65 -12.36
C ILE A 62 11.02 23.31 -11.10
N LEU A 63 10.21 24.08 -10.36
CA LEU A 63 10.63 24.81 -9.15
C LEU A 63 10.93 23.89 -7.96
N ASP A 64 10.45 22.65 -7.98
CA ASP A 64 10.62 21.73 -6.85
C ASP A 64 11.99 21.05 -6.83
N LYS A 65 12.71 21.07 -7.96
CA LYS A 65 14.03 20.44 -8.13
C LYS A 65 15.20 21.42 -8.06
N GLN A 66 14.93 22.74 -8.07
CA GLN A 66 15.96 23.77 -7.97
C GLN A 66 16.00 24.36 -6.56
N TRP A 67 17.19 24.41 -5.96
CA TRP A 67 17.39 24.92 -4.59
C TRP A 67 17.36 26.47 -4.49
N SER A 68 17.41 27.17 -5.63
CA SER A 68 17.53 28.63 -5.71
C SER A 68 16.19 29.38 -5.57
N GLU A 69 15.06 28.72 -5.78
CA GLU A 69 13.74 29.36 -5.92
C GLU A 69 12.77 28.95 -4.78
N LYS A 70 13.29 28.70 -3.57
CA LYS A 70 12.51 28.24 -2.41
C LYS A 70 11.38 29.19 -1.99
N LEU A 71 11.49 30.49 -2.32
CA LEU A 71 10.51 31.51 -1.97
C LEU A 71 9.51 31.80 -3.10
N ASP A 72 9.71 31.22 -4.29
CA ASP A 72 8.81 31.46 -5.40
C ASP A 72 7.53 30.63 -5.29
N PRO A 73 6.38 31.19 -5.72
CA PRO A 73 5.11 30.49 -5.67
C PRO A 73 5.12 29.27 -6.61
N LYS A 74 4.98 28.09 -6.00
CA LYS A 74 4.93 26.79 -6.71
C LYS A 74 3.65 26.59 -7.54
N TRP A 75 2.60 27.35 -7.23
CA TRP A 75 1.30 27.27 -7.88
C TRP A 75 1.05 28.51 -8.74
N LYS A 76 0.51 28.31 -9.95
CA LYS A 76 0.13 29.37 -10.88
C LYS A 76 -1.37 29.29 -11.16
N GLY A 77 -2.03 30.43 -11.31
CA GLY A 77 -3.45 30.49 -11.63
C GLY A 77 -4.24 31.24 -10.56
N PRO A 78 -5.56 31.35 -10.76
CA PRO A 78 -6.41 30.23 -11.16
C PRO A 78 -6.64 30.10 -12.67
N TYR A 79 -6.93 28.87 -13.11
CA TYR A 79 -7.25 28.51 -14.49
C TYR A 79 -8.56 27.74 -14.56
N TYR A 80 -9.23 27.81 -15.71
CA TYR A 80 -10.37 26.96 -16.02
C TYR A 80 -9.96 25.83 -16.95
N ILE A 81 -10.45 24.63 -16.69
CA ILE A 81 -10.27 23.49 -17.60
C ILE A 81 -11.17 23.68 -18.82
N HIS A 82 -10.58 23.77 -20.00
CA HIS A 82 -11.31 23.92 -21.26
C HIS A 82 -11.71 22.56 -21.85
N ASP A 83 -10.76 21.62 -21.94
CA ASP A 83 -10.95 20.28 -22.51
C ASP A 83 -10.32 19.20 -21.64
N ILE A 84 -10.85 17.98 -21.72
CA ILE A 84 -10.32 16.76 -21.10
C ILE A 84 -9.94 15.77 -22.20
N ILE A 85 -8.68 15.32 -22.21
CA ILE A 85 -8.14 14.41 -23.23
C ILE A 85 -7.81 13.06 -22.58
N GLY A 86 -8.54 12.01 -22.96
CA GLY A 86 -8.34 10.63 -22.49
C GLY A 86 -9.00 10.34 -21.14
N ASN A 87 -10.02 9.48 -21.15
CA ASN A 87 -10.56 8.83 -19.95
C ASN A 87 -9.98 7.42 -19.81
#